data_AF-A0A9P0GDH2-F1
#
_entry.id   AF-A0A9P0GDH2-F1
#
_cell.length_a   1.000
_cell.length_b   1.000
_cell.length_c   1.000
_cell.angle_alpha   90.00
_cell.angle_beta   90.00
_cell.angle_gamma   90.00
#
_symmetry.space_group_name_H-M   'P 1'
#
loop_
_entity.id
_entity.type
_entity.pdbx_description
1 polymer ?
#
loop_
_entity_poly.entity_id
_entity_poly.type
_entity_poly.pdbx_seq_one_letter_code
_entity_poly.pdbx_strand_id
1 'polypeptide(L)'
;MTLRYTQSNAADKKFAKIDQRGRHDPTHKTNQLELYKRKTKVSLKVFRQIFNNDFNIGFHMPKKDKCTLCESRKQESAKFTEVEECAYQKHLKDKEENAVHATIERFVNKRIIWAPSEWSTIISNARINPKPFQVVMLKHSDFLSWKSQNILPTGITKTLDGSIFQFNQVKIALFEKGKDEIQVQYSYSDSADILVLSLTSGTAKGKTSRKLKNASNKLEAIYPQPLKISHLKYRDLMQLCEKKNYSSSIC
;
A
#
# COMPACT_ATOMS: atom_id res chain seq x y z
N MET A 1 -22.84 -26.87 -16.68
CA MET A 1 -23.69 -27.16 -17.86
C MET A 1 -22.85 -26.92 -19.11
N THR A 2 -22.29 -27.98 -19.67
CA THR A 2 -21.54 -27.97 -20.93
C THR A 2 -22.53 -28.15 -22.08
N LEU A 3 -22.68 -27.12 -22.92
CA LEU A 3 -23.52 -27.22 -24.11
C LEU A 3 -22.84 -28.15 -25.13
N ARG A 4 -23.44 -29.31 -25.38
CA ARG A 4 -23.06 -30.22 -26.46
C ARG A 4 -23.77 -29.80 -27.75
N TYR A 5 -22.99 -29.67 -28.81
CA TYR A 5 -23.46 -29.36 -30.16
C TYR A 5 -24.19 -30.58 -30.74
N THR A 6 -25.50 -30.47 -30.99
CA THR A 6 -26.30 -31.54 -31.62
C THR A 6 -26.38 -31.36 -33.14
N GLN A 7 -26.34 -32.48 -33.86
CA GLN A 7 -26.32 -32.55 -35.33
C GLN A 7 -27.53 -31.90 -36.02
N SER A 8 -28.62 -31.66 -35.30
CA SER A 8 -29.81 -30.95 -35.81
C SER A 8 -29.55 -29.48 -36.19
N ASN A 9 -28.54 -28.83 -35.60
CA ASN A 9 -28.16 -27.45 -35.95
C ASN A 9 -27.21 -27.36 -37.16
N ALA A 10 -26.80 -28.49 -37.74
CA ALA A 10 -25.90 -28.54 -38.90
C ALA A 10 -26.63 -28.60 -40.25
N ALA A 11 -27.96 -28.71 -40.25
CA ALA A 11 -28.74 -29.06 -41.44
C ALA A 11 -29.06 -27.89 -42.40
N ASP A 12 -28.70 -26.64 -42.08
CA ASP A 12 -28.88 -25.50 -42.99
C ASP A 12 -27.59 -25.08 -43.72
N LYS A 13 -26.87 -26.07 -44.27
CA LYS A 13 -25.86 -25.81 -45.31
C LYS A 13 -26.45 -26.13 -46.67
N LYS A 14 -26.88 -25.08 -47.38
CA LYS A 14 -27.10 -25.13 -48.82
C LYS A 14 -25.86 -25.73 -49.48
N PHE A 15 -26.01 -26.91 -50.08
CA PHE A 15 -24.98 -27.57 -50.85
C PHE A 15 -24.57 -26.68 -52.03
N ALA A 16 -23.31 -26.22 -52.03
CA ALA A 16 -22.67 -25.75 -53.24
C ALA A 16 -22.55 -26.96 -54.19
N LYS A 17 -23.09 -26.83 -55.41
CA LYS A 17 -22.94 -27.86 -56.44
C LYS A 17 -21.46 -27.96 -56.81
N ILE A 18 -20.88 -29.14 -56.60
CA ILE A 18 -19.57 -29.53 -57.13
C ILE A 18 -19.83 -30.06 -58.54
N ASP A 19 -19.18 -29.47 -59.53
CA ASP A 19 -19.10 -29.95 -60.90
C ASP A 19 -18.23 -31.22 -60.99
N GLN A 20 -18.57 -32.13 -61.90
CA GLN A 20 -18.05 -33.52 -61.96
C GLN A 20 -16.56 -33.65 -62.34
N ARG A 21 -15.75 -32.59 -62.25
CA ARG A 21 -14.32 -32.61 -62.57
C ARG A 21 -13.39 -32.17 -61.42
N GLY A 22 -13.91 -32.01 -60.21
CA GLY A 22 -13.08 -31.94 -59.00
C GLY A 22 -12.00 -30.85 -59.00
N ARG A 23 -12.28 -29.66 -59.56
CA ARG A 23 -11.43 -28.49 -59.38
C ARG A 23 -12.13 -27.47 -58.49
N HIS A 24 -11.41 -27.03 -57.47
CA HIS A 24 -11.86 -25.99 -56.56
C HIS A 24 -11.82 -24.65 -57.31
N ASP A 25 -12.98 -23.98 -57.46
CA ASP A 25 -13.04 -22.61 -57.95
C ASP A 25 -12.29 -21.68 -56.97
N PRO A 26 -11.26 -20.90 -57.40
CA PRO A 26 -10.50 -20.04 -56.49
C PRO A 26 -11.25 -18.77 -56.07
N THR A 27 -12.41 -18.46 -56.64
CA THR A 27 -13.03 -17.11 -56.53
C THR A 27 -13.91 -16.88 -55.30
N HIS A 28 -14.04 -17.85 -54.38
CA HIS A 28 -14.88 -17.69 -53.18
C HIS A 28 -14.11 -17.62 -51.84
N LYS A 29 -12.85 -17.13 -51.86
CA LYS A 29 -12.10 -16.76 -50.64
C LYS A 29 -12.10 -15.25 -50.37
N THR A 30 -13.23 -14.60 -50.55
CA THR A 30 -13.54 -13.29 -49.96
C THR A 30 -14.92 -13.48 -49.34
N ASN A 31 -15.13 -13.40 -48.03
CA ASN A 31 -15.50 -12.15 -47.39
C ASN A 31 -15.77 -12.37 -45.86
N GLN A 32 -15.24 -13.40 -45.19
CA GLN A 32 -15.57 -13.58 -43.75
C GLN A 32 -14.97 -12.48 -42.85
N LEU A 33 -13.80 -11.95 -43.21
CA LEU A 33 -13.16 -10.83 -42.51
C LEU A 33 -13.80 -9.46 -42.84
N GLU A 34 -14.38 -9.30 -44.03
CA GLU A 34 -15.03 -8.06 -44.45
C GLU A 34 -16.48 -7.95 -43.95
N LEU A 35 -17.20 -9.07 -43.81
CA LEU A 35 -18.49 -9.14 -43.11
C LEU A 35 -18.40 -8.66 -41.65
N TYR A 36 -17.26 -8.90 -40.98
CA TYR A 36 -17.04 -8.45 -39.60
C TYR A 36 -16.80 -6.94 -39.48
N LYS A 37 -16.44 -6.25 -40.58
CA LYS A 37 -16.19 -4.80 -40.61
C LYS A 37 -17.48 -3.97 -40.71
N ARG A 38 -18.63 -4.56 -41.08
CA ARG A 38 -19.94 -3.89 -41.17
C ARG A 38 -20.85 -4.13 -39.96
N LYS A 39 -20.29 -4.26 -38.74
CA LYS A 39 -21.13 -4.31 -37.53
C LYS A 39 -21.63 -2.91 -37.22
N THR A 40 -22.91 -2.65 -37.49
CA THR A 40 -23.61 -1.47 -36.99
C THR A 40 -23.44 -1.42 -35.47
N LYS A 41 -22.98 -0.28 -34.95
CA LYS A 41 -22.81 -0.10 -33.51
C LYS A 41 -24.21 -0.03 -32.90
N VAL A 42 -24.61 -1.09 -32.21
CA VAL A 42 -25.89 -1.14 -31.51
C VAL A 42 -25.77 -0.41 -30.18
N SER A 43 -26.82 0.29 -29.75
CA SER A 43 -26.82 0.99 -28.47
C SER A 43 -26.76 0.02 -27.29
N LEU A 44 -26.13 0.43 -26.19
CA LEU A 44 -26.02 -0.38 -24.97
C LEU A 44 -27.40 -0.83 -24.45
N LYS A 45 -28.44 -0.02 -24.66
CA LYS A 45 -29.82 -0.32 -24.27
C LYS A 45 -30.36 -1.53 -25.04
N VAL A 46 -30.22 -1.53 -26.36
CA VAL A 46 -30.67 -2.64 -27.21
C VAL A 46 -29.87 -3.91 -26.91
N PHE A 47 -28.56 -3.78 -26.70
CA PHE A 47 -27.72 -4.90 -26.26
C PHE A 47 -28.22 -5.51 -24.93
N ARG A 48 -28.44 -4.69 -23.89
CA ARG A 48 -28.92 -5.19 -22.60
C ARG A 48 -30.34 -5.78 -22.68
N GLN A 49 -31.22 -5.20 -23.50
CA GLN A 49 -32.58 -5.68 -23.68
C GLN A 49 -32.60 -7.09 -24.30
N ILE A 50 -31.86 -7.30 -25.38
CA ILE A 50 -31.78 -8.61 -26.05
C ILE A 50 -31.24 -9.66 -25.08
N PHE A 51 -30.13 -9.36 -24.40
CA PHE A 51 -29.48 -10.34 -23.51
C PHE A 51 -30.29 -10.64 -22.25
N ASN A 52 -30.96 -9.64 -21.66
CA ASN A 52 -31.77 -9.85 -20.47
C ASN A 52 -33.14 -10.49 -20.77
N ASN A 53 -33.77 -10.17 -21.90
CA ASN A 53 -35.14 -10.61 -22.17
C ASN A 53 -35.20 -11.83 -23.10
N ASP A 54 -34.40 -11.85 -24.18
CA ASP A 54 -34.48 -12.89 -25.20
C ASP A 54 -33.62 -14.10 -24.82
N PHE A 55 -32.48 -13.85 -24.16
CA PHE A 55 -31.57 -14.91 -23.70
C PHE A 55 -31.65 -15.17 -22.18
N ASN A 56 -32.32 -14.30 -21.41
CA ASN A 56 -32.39 -14.36 -19.95
C ASN A 56 -31.02 -14.48 -19.26
N ILE A 57 -30.01 -13.80 -19.81
CA ILE A 57 -28.65 -13.76 -19.27
C ILE A 57 -28.47 -12.45 -18.52
N GLY A 58 -28.46 -12.52 -17.18
CA GLY A 58 -28.16 -11.38 -16.33
C GLY A 58 -26.68 -11.00 -16.37
N PHE A 59 -26.37 -9.75 -16.72
CA PHE A 59 -25.01 -9.21 -16.55
C PHE A 59 -24.74 -8.94 -15.07
N HIS A 60 -24.14 -9.90 -14.39
CA HIS A 60 -23.63 -9.67 -13.04
C HIS A 60 -22.34 -8.85 -13.09
N MET A 61 -22.29 -7.77 -12.32
CA MET A 61 -21.04 -7.07 -12.07
C MET A 61 -20.11 -8.04 -11.35
N PRO A 62 -18.86 -8.25 -11.83
CA PRO A 62 -17.94 -9.17 -11.18
C PRO A 62 -17.83 -8.77 -9.71
N LYS A 63 -18.13 -9.73 -8.83
CA LYS A 63 -17.94 -9.52 -7.39
C LYS A 63 -16.46 -9.22 -7.19
N LYS A 64 -16.15 -8.26 -6.31
CA LYS A 64 -14.75 -7.98 -5.95
C LYS A 64 -14.09 -9.29 -5.55
N ASP A 65 -12.91 -9.57 -6.10
CA ASP A 65 -12.14 -10.75 -5.75
C ASP A 65 -11.96 -10.81 -4.25
N LYS A 66 -12.31 -11.95 -3.66
CA LYS A 66 -12.14 -12.17 -2.24
C LYS A 66 -10.66 -12.46 -1.99
N CYS A 67 -10.12 -11.85 -0.94
CA CYS A 67 -8.73 -12.07 -0.59
C CYS A 67 -8.53 -13.51 -0.10
N THR A 68 -7.67 -14.27 -0.76
CA THR A 68 -7.36 -15.68 -0.45
C THR A 68 -6.92 -15.86 1.01
N LEU A 69 -6.09 -14.95 1.54
CA LEU A 69 -5.64 -14.95 2.94
C LEU A 69 -6.79 -14.70 3.94
N CYS A 70 -7.75 -13.85 3.58
CA CYS A 70 -8.92 -13.62 4.44
C CYS A 70 -9.90 -14.80 4.38
N GLU A 71 -9.98 -15.50 3.25
CA GLU A 71 -10.84 -16.68 3.10
C GLU A 71 -10.29 -17.89 3.85
N SER A 72 -8.98 -18.13 3.78
CA SER A 72 -8.33 -19.22 4.52
C SER A 72 -8.52 -19.06 6.04
N ARG A 73 -8.51 -17.82 6.56
CA ARG A 73 -8.75 -17.57 7.99
C ARG A 73 -10.20 -17.72 8.44
N LYS A 74 -11.18 -17.58 7.53
CA LYS A 74 -12.60 -17.77 7.84
C LYS A 74 -13.00 -19.24 7.99
N GLN A 75 -12.14 -20.17 7.58
CA GLN A 75 -12.36 -21.60 7.76
C GLN A 75 -11.90 -21.96 9.18
N GLU A 76 -12.84 -21.94 10.14
CA GLU A 76 -12.67 -21.91 11.61
C GLU A 76 -11.92 -23.09 12.29
N SER A 77 -11.22 -23.96 11.56
CA SER A 77 -10.72 -25.24 12.13
C SER A 77 -9.22 -25.33 12.43
N ALA A 78 -8.41 -24.33 12.11
CA ALA A 78 -6.96 -24.39 12.34
C ALA A 78 -6.50 -23.41 13.44
N LYS A 79 -5.87 -23.93 14.50
CA LYS A 79 -5.03 -23.13 15.40
C LYS A 79 -3.82 -22.67 14.60
N PHE A 80 -3.80 -21.39 14.25
CA PHE A 80 -2.69 -20.77 13.54
C PHE A 80 -1.46 -20.63 14.46
N THR A 81 -0.27 -20.73 13.89
CA THR A 81 0.98 -20.45 14.58
C THR A 81 1.10 -18.95 14.89
N GLU A 82 1.89 -18.57 15.89
CA GLU A 82 2.12 -17.16 16.24
C GLU A 82 2.67 -16.34 15.05
N VAL A 83 3.48 -16.97 14.21
CA VAL A 83 4.05 -16.37 13.00
C VAL A 83 2.97 -16.00 11.98
N GLU A 84 2.01 -16.89 11.75
CA GLU A 84 0.91 -16.65 10.82
C GLU A 84 -0.10 -15.64 11.35
N GLU A 85 -0.29 -15.57 12.68
CA GLU A 85 -1.08 -14.53 13.32
C GLU A 85 -0.44 -13.15 13.07
N CYS A 86 0.87 -13.02 13.31
CA CYS A 86 1.60 -11.79 13.04
C CYS A 86 1.50 -11.38 11.56
N ALA A 87 1.67 -12.33 10.64
CA ALA A 87 1.54 -12.09 9.20
C ALA A 87 0.12 -11.62 8.82
N TYR A 88 -0.92 -12.18 9.44
CA TYR A 88 -2.29 -11.75 9.20
C TYR A 88 -2.59 -10.37 9.79
N GLN A 89 -2.10 -10.07 10.99
CA GLN A 89 -2.23 -8.73 11.57
C GLN A 89 -1.57 -7.67 10.70
N LYS A 90 -0.40 -8.00 10.12
CA LYS A 90 0.24 -7.14 9.12
C LYS A 90 -0.65 -6.96 7.88
N HIS A 91 -1.18 -8.05 7.32
CA HIS A 91 -2.10 -7.99 6.18
C HIS A 91 -3.31 -7.09 6.44
N LEU A 92 -3.91 -7.16 7.63
CA LEU A 92 -5.04 -6.29 8.00
C LEU A 92 -4.66 -4.82 8.03
N LYS A 93 -3.51 -4.48 8.63
CA LYS A 93 -2.99 -3.10 8.64
C LYS A 93 -2.74 -2.58 7.23
N ASP A 94 -2.02 -3.34 6.41
CA ASP A 94 -1.71 -2.96 5.03
C ASP A 94 -3.00 -2.74 4.21
N LYS A 95 -4.02 -3.57 4.43
CA LYS A 95 -5.33 -3.44 3.79
C LYS A 95 -6.05 -2.15 4.21
N GLU A 96 -6.01 -1.81 5.49
CA GLU A 96 -6.59 -0.57 6.01
C GLU A 96 -5.87 0.65 5.45
N GLU A 97 -4.53 0.66 5.48
CA GLU A 97 -3.70 1.74 4.94
C GLU A 97 -3.98 1.97 3.46
N ASN A 98 -4.00 0.90 2.66
CA ASN A 98 -4.31 0.98 1.23
C ASN A 98 -5.74 1.49 0.98
N ALA A 99 -6.71 1.09 1.81
CA ALA A 99 -8.08 1.58 1.70
C ALA A 99 -8.19 3.07 2.02
N VAL A 100 -7.48 3.56 3.05
CA VAL A 100 -7.41 4.99 3.39
C VAL A 100 -6.79 5.77 2.24
N HIS A 101 -5.64 5.32 1.73
CA HIS A 101 -4.95 5.98 0.62
C HIS A 101 -5.83 6.08 -0.63
N ALA A 102 -6.41 4.95 -1.07
CA ALA A 102 -7.29 4.91 -2.25
C ALA A 102 -8.53 5.80 -2.09
N THR A 103 -9.06 5.95 -0.87
CA THR A 103 -10.22 6.83 -0.61
C THR A 103 -9.83 8.30 -0.75
N ILE A 104 -8.69 8.69 -0.17
CA ILE A 104 -8.17 10.05 -0.26
C ILE A 104 -7.86 10.42 -1.72
N GLU A 105 -7.14 9.56 -2.44
CA GLU A 105 -6.79 9.81 -3.84
C GLU A 105 -8.02 10.02 -4.72
N ARG A 106 -9.03 9.14 -4.59
CA ARG A 106 -10.29 9.27 -5.35
C ARG A 106 -11.03 10.56 -5.06
N PHE A 107 -10.96 11.04 -3.81
CA PHE A 107 -11.60 12.28 -3.39
C PHE A 107 -10.85 13.52 -3.89
N VAL A 108 -9.51 13.48 -3.85
CA VAL A 108 -8.62 14.56 -4.27
C VAL A 108 -8.61 14.74 -5.79
N ASN A 109 -8.57 13.66 -6.56
CA ASN A 109 -8.42 13.70 -8.04
C ASN A 109 -9.52 14.48 -8.78
N LYS A 110 -10.66 14.75 -8.13
CA LYS A 110 -11.78 15.52 -8.71
C LYS A 110 -11.82 16.98 -8.26
N ARG A 111 -10.82 17.44 -7.50
CA ARG A 111 -10.80 18.75 -6.85
C ARG A 111 -9.50 19.48 -7.17
N ILE A 112 -9.60 20.79 -7.34
CA ILE A 112 -8.45 21.68 -7.44
C ILE A 112 -8.16 22.18 -6.02
N ILE A 113 -6.90 22.08 -5.61
CA ILE A 113 -6.41 22.51 -4.30
C ILE A 113 -5.56 23.74 -4.52
N TRP A 114 -5.96 24.86 -3.93
CA TRP A 114 -5.31 26.16 -4.16
C TRP A 114 -4.27 26.46 -3.10
N ALA A 115 -4.46 26.00 -1.87
CA ALA A 115 -3.57 26.27 -0.76
C ALA A 115 -3.21 25.00 0.04
N PRO A 116 -1.96 24.88 0.53
CA PRO A 116 -1.55 23.72 1.34
C PRO A 116 -2.38 23.51 2.61
N SER A 117 -2.96 24.58 3.17
CA SER A 117 -3.83 24.51 4.35
C SER A 117 -5.12 23.73 4.11
N GLU A 118 -5.62 23.69 2.87
CA GLU A 118 -6.86 23.02 2.49
C GLU A 118 -6.75 21.49 2.57
N TRP A 119 -5.53 20.94 2.48
CA TRP A 119 -5.31 19.49 2.53
C TRP A 119 -5.89 18.84 3.78
N SER A 120 -5.77 19.51 4.93
CA SER A 120 -6.29 18.97 6.20
C SER A 120 -7.80 18.73 6.15
N THR A 121 -8.55 19.69 5.64
CA THR A 121 -10.00 19.64 5.48
C THR A 121 -10.40 18.63 4.40
N ILE A 122 -9.70 18.61 3.27
CA ILE A 122 -9.98 17.71 2.15
C ILE A 122 -9.76 16.25 2.57
N ILE A 123 -8.64 15.98 3.23
CA ILE A 123 -8.32 14.64 3.73
C ILE A 123 -9.34 14.23 4.78
N SER A 124 -9.66 15.09 5.76
CA SER A 124 -10.66 14.77 6.79
C SER A 124 -12.01 14.35 6.19
N ASN A 125 -12.47 15.09 5.17
CA ASN A 125 -13.74 14.87 4.50
C ASN A 125 -13.71 13.77 3.41
N ALA A 126 -12.56 13.16 3.12
CA ALA A 126 -12.45 12.15 2.06
C ALA A 126 -13.27 10.89 2.37
N ARG A 127 -13.49 10.58 3.65
CA ARG A 127 -14.30 9.44 4.10
C ARG A 127 -15.57 9.92 4.77
N ILE A 128 -16.72 9.54 4.23
CA ILE A 128 -18.03 9.89 4.81
C ILE A 128 -18.47 8.83 5.83
N ASN A 129 -18.41 7.54 5.46
CA ASN A 129 -18.79 6.42 6.32
C ASN A 129 -17.56 5.56 6.69
N PRO A 130 -17.42 5.07 7.94
CA PRO A 130 -18.33 5.27 9.07
C PRO A 130 -18.19 6.65 9.74
N LYS A 131 -17.00 7.29 9.64
CA LYS A 131 -16.76 8.65 10.13
C LYS A 131 -15.64 9.34 9.34
N PRO A 132 -15.63 10.68 9.28
CA PRO A 132 -14.50 11.47 8.75
C PRO A 132 -13.16 11.07 9.35
N PHE A 133 -12.08 11.30 8.60
CA PHE A 133 -10.74 11.07 9.13
C PHE A 133 -10.38 12.16 10.14
N GLN A 134 -9.79 11.75 11.25
CA GLN A 134 -9.18 12.68 12.21
C GLN A 134 -7.78 13.03 11.69
N VAL A 135 -7.64 14.23 11.16
CA VAL A 135 -6.35 14.73 10.66
C VAL A 135 -5.72 15.59 11.75
N VAL A 136 -4.52 15.23 12.18
CA VAL A 136 -3.74 15.99 13.17
C VAL A 136 -2.65 16.73 12.43
N MET A 137 -2.69 18.07 12.50
CA MET A 137 -1.66 18.92 11.92
C MET A 137 -0.48 19.03 12.88
N LEU A 138 0.67 18.50 12.47
CA LEU A 138 1.90 18.55 13.24
C LEU A 138 2.67 19.85 12.98
N LYS A 139 3.28 20.40 14.01
CA LYS A 139 4.17 21.58 13.95
C LYS A 139 5.63 21.14 13.96
N HIS A 140 6.52 22.05 13.60
CA HIS A 140 7.97 21.78 13.61
C HIS A 140 8.50 21.38 15.01
N SER A 141 7.83 21.81 16.09
CA SER A 141 8.14 21.44 17.48
C SER A 141 7.88 19.98 17.80
N ASP A 142 7.00 19.31 17.06
CA ASP A 142 6.56 17.95 17.37
C ASP A 142 7.58 16.91 16.87
N PHE A 143 8.54 17.34 16.04
CA PHE A 143 9.60 16.49 15.51
C PHE A 143 10.83 16.52 16.43
N LEU A 144 11.09 15.38 17.09
CA LEU A 144 12.14 15.22 18.09
C LEU A 144 13.33 14.39 17.57
N SER A 145 14.55 14.83 17.88
CA SER A 145 15.80 14.21 17.42
C SER A 145 16.30 13.19 18.44
N TRP A 146 16.59 11.99 17.95
CA TRP A 146 17.21 10.93 18.75
C TRP A 146 18.74 10.89 18.60
N LYS A 147 19.33 11.75 17.75
CA LYS A 147 20.78 11.72 17.44
C LYS A 147 21.68 12.06 18.62
N SER A 148 21.20 12.91 19.54
CA SER A 148 21.95 13.32 20.73
C SER A 148 21.72 12.40 21.93
N GLN A 149 20.84 11.40 21.81
CA GLN A 149 20.57 10.45 22.87
C GLN A 149 21.41 9.19 22.72
N ASN A 150 22.11 8.81 23.79
CA ASN A 150 22.62 7.46 23.93
C ASN A 150 21.46 6.55 24.34
N ILE A 151 20.73 6.02 23.35
CA ILE A 151 19.61 5.09 23.55
C ILE A 151 20.08 3.83 24.31
N LEU A 152 21.34 3.44 24.11
CA LEU A 152 21.99 2.37 24.87
C LEU A 152 23.05 2.95 25.81
N PRO A 153 23.20 2.38 27.03
CA PRO A 153 24.33 2.68 27.90
C PRO A 153 25.65 2.55 27.14
N THR A 154 26.48 3.60 27.17
CA THR A 154 27.85 3.53 26.67
C THR A 154 28.60 2.45 27.45
N GLY A 155 28.88 1.31 26.82
CA GLY A 155 29.61 0.20 27.46
C GLY A 155 28.97 -1.18 27.35
N ILE A 156 27.82 -1.35 26.66
CA ILE A 156 27.31 -2.68 26.31
C ILE A 156 28.19 -3.26 25.19
N THR A 157 29.37 -3.75 25.56
CA THR A 157 30.28 -4.46 24.66
C THR A 157 30.30 -5.96 24.93
N LYS A 158 29.71 -6.40 26.05
CA LYS A 158 29.72 -7.79 26.48
C LYS A 158 28.33 -8.25 26.91
N THR A 159 27.96 -9.45 26.47
CA THR A 159 26.82 -10.23 26.97
C THR A 159 27.09 -10.68 28.41
N LEU A 160 26.05 -11.05 29.16
CA LEU A 160 26.21 -11.70 30.47
C LEU A 160 27.11 -12.95 30.39
N ASP A 161 27.11 -13.63 29.24
CA ASP A 161 27.95 -14.81 28.96
C ASP A 161 29.40 -14.46 28.60
N GLY A 162 29.76 -13.17 28.57
CA GLY A 162 31.11 -12.69 28.27
C GLY A 162 31.45 -12.60 26.78
N SER A 163 30.53 -12.94 25.87
CA SER A 163 30.70 -12.79 24.42
C SER A 163 30.64 -11.33 23.97
N ILE A 164 31.35 -11.00 22.89
CA ILE A 164 31.35 -9.64 22.32
C ILE A 164 30.00 -9.38 21.64
N PHE A 165 29.34 -8.30 22.04
CA PHE A 165 28.06 -7.91 21.47
C PHE A 165 28.27 -7.17 20.13
N GLN A 166 27.69 -7.69 19.04
CA GLN A 166 27.78 -7.09 17.71
C GLN A 166 26.43 -6.48 17.31
N PHE A 167 26.25 -5.19 17.63
CA PHE A 167 25.00 -4.46 17.38
C PHE A 167 24.54 -4.52 15.92
N ASN A 168 25.46 -4.49 14.96
CA ASN A 168 25.14 -4.52 13.53
C ASN A 168 24.50 -5.85 13.07
N GLN A 169 24.66 -6.93 13.84
CA GLN A 169 24.13 -8.26 13.49
C GLN A 169 22.79 -8.56 14.15
N VAL A 170 22.29 -7.65 14.99
CA VAL A 170 21.02 -7.81 15.70
C VAL A 170 19.86 -7.80 14.73
N LYS A 171 19.06 -8.87 14.77
CA LYS A 171 17.84 -9.00 13.95
C LYS A 171 16.58 -8.87 14.80
N ILE A 172 16.59 -9.43 16.00
CA ILE A 172 15.48 -9.39 16.94
C ILE A 172 16.01 -8.90 18.28
N ALA A 173 15.32 -7.91 18.87
CA ALA A 173 15.55 -7.45 20.23
C ALA A 173 14.21 -7.47 20.99
N LEU A 174 14.19 -8.17 22.12
CA LEU A 174 13.05 -8.38 22.99
C LEU A 174 13.24 -7.56 24.26
N PHE A 175 12.22 -6.77 24.59
CA PHE A 175 12.18 -5.90 25.76
C PHE A 175 10.99 -6.29 26.63
N GLU A 176 11.25 -6.68 27.88
CA GLU A 176 10.20 -6.97 28.84
C GLU A 176 10.03 -5.81 29.82
N LYS A 177 8.78 -5.37 30.01
CA LYS A 177 8.48 -4.26 30.92
C LYS A 177 8.81 -4.67 32.35
N GLY A 178 9.76 -3.95 32.96
CA GLY A 178 10.19 -4.16 34.35
C GLY A 178 11.42 -5.05 34.51
N LYS A 179 12.04 -5.52 33.42
CA LYS A 179 13.37 -6.13 33.44
C LYS A 179 14.40 -5.15 32.88
N ASP A 180 15.54 -5.05 33.56
CA ASP A 180 16.70 -4.26 33.10
C ASP A 180 17.61 -5.08 32.16
N GLU A 181 17.00 -5.96 31.37
CA GLU A 181 17.69 -6.89 30.47
C GLU A 181 17.08 -6.81 29.08
N ILE A 182 17.94 -6.85 28.06
CA ILE A 182 17.55 -6.95 26.66
C ILE A 182 17.95 -8.34 26.17
N GLN A 183 16.99 -9.07 25.63
CA GLN A 183 17.24 -10.33 24.94
C GLN A 183 17.43 -10.07 23.45
N VAL A 184 18.50 -10.61 22.87
CA VAL A 184 18.89 -10.33 21.49
C VAL A 184 19.16 -11.61 20.73
N GLN A 185 18.69 -11.69 19.49
CA GLN A 185 18.96 -12.78 18.57
C GLN A 185 19.55 -12.27 17.25
N TYR A 186 20.50 -13.03 16.70
CA TYR A 186 21.14 -12.76 15.40
C TYR A 186 20.49 -13.51 14.22
N SER A 187 19.49 -14.36 14.48
CA SER A 187 18.73 -15.10 13.47
C SER A 187 17.23 -14.90 13.70
N TYR A 188 16.43 -15.11 12.65
CA TYR A 188 14.96 -15.10 12.69
C TYR A 188 14.36 -16.49 12.99
N SER A 189 15.20 -17.48 13.25
CA SER A 189 14.78 -18.85 13.54
C SER A 189 14.46 -19.03 15.02
N ASP A 190 13.39 -19.74 15.34
CA ASP A 190 12.94 -20.00 16.72
C ASP A 190 13.95 -20.81 17.55
N SER A 191 14.86 -21.54 16.90
CA SER A 191 15.95 -22.31 17.53
C SER A 191 17.25 -21.51 17.72
N ALA A 192 17.23 -20.19 17.52
CA ALA A 192 18.43 -19.37 17.64
C ALA A 192 18.80 -19.08 19.10
N ASP A 193 20.10 -19.00 19.36
CA ASP A 193 20.63 -18.63 20.67
C ASP A 193 20.20 -17.21 21.07
N ILE A 194 19.71 -17.08 22.30
CA ILE A 194 19.28 -15.82 22.90
C ILE A 194 20.43 -15.27 23.74
N LEU A 195 20.92 -14.08 23.38
CA LEU A 195 21.95 -13.37 24.12
C LEU A 195 21.28 -12.36 25.06
N VAL A 196 21.62 -12.39 26.34
CA VAL A 196 21.06 -11.48 27.35
C VAL A 196 22.05 -10.36 27.68
N LEU A 197 21.62 -9.12 27.50
CA LEU A 197 22.39 -7.91 27.78
C LEU A 197 21.80 -7.20 28.99
N SER A 198 22.61 -6.88 30.00
CA SER A 198 22.15 -6.03 31.11
C SER A 198 22.22 -4.55 30.74
N LEU A 199 21.15 -3.82 31.03
CA LEU A 199 21.06 -2.36 30.92
C LEU A 199 21.71 -1.64 32.10
N THR A 200 22.06 -2.37 33.16
CA THR A 200 22.73 -1.75 34.32
C THR A 200 24.17 -1.41 33.96
N SER A 201 24.51 -0.13 34.06
CA SER A 201 25.91 0.31 33.94
C SER A 201 26.71 -0.41 35.02
N GLY A 202 27.56 -1.35 34.63
CA GLY A 202 28.44 -2.04 35.56
C GLY A 202 29.16 -1.03 36.43
N THR A 203 28.89 -1.06 37.74
CA THR A 203 29.65 -0.28 38.72
C THR A 203 31.08 -0.78 38.68
N ALA A 204 31.92 -0.12 37.89
CA ALA A 204 33.35 -0.28 37.98
C ALA A 204 33.77 0.18 39.39
N LYS A 205 33.92 -0.77 40.31
CA LYS A 205 34.57 -0.56 41.61
C LYS A 205 35.96 0.01 41.29
N GLY A 206 36.16 1.30 41.52
CA GLY A 206 37.50 1.90 41.54
C GLY A 206 37.79 3.11 40.65
N LYS A 207 36.82 3.70 39.93
CA LYS A 207 37.01 5.04 39.35
C LYS A 207 35.86 5.92 39.75
N THR A 208 36.18 7.02 40.44
CA THR A 208 35.30 8.15 40.81
C THR A 208 34.08 8.17 39.90
N SER A 209 32.91 7.93 40.51
CA SER A 209 31.61 8.07 39.87
C SER A 209 31.56 9.42 39.16
N ARG A 210 31.92 9.44 37.87
CA ARG A 210 31.36 10.42 36.96
C ARG A 210 29.90 10.05 36.99
N LYS A 211 29.14 10.72 37.86
CA LYS A 211 27.68 10.73 37.83
C LYS A 211 27.31 10.56 36.37
N LEU A 212 26.64 9.46 36.03
CA LEU A 212 25.83 9.47 34.82
C LEU A 212 25.05 10.76 34.98
N LYS A 213 25.43 11.79 34.21
CA LYS A 213 24.60 12.97 34.12
C LYS A 213 23.30 12.34 33.68
N ASN A 214 22.30 12.38 34.54
CA ASN A 214 20.93 12.15 34.15
C ASN A 214 20.78 13.10 32.97
N ALA A 215 21.00 12.58 31.76
CA ALA A 215 20.74 13.30 30.55
C ALA A 215 19.27 13.57 30.73
N SER A 216 18.93 14.84 30.93
CA SER A 216 17.54 15.24 30.92
C SER A 216 16.96 14.56 29.70
N ASN A 217 16.02 13.64 29.86
CA ASN A 217 15.37 12.88 28.79
C ASN A 217 14.56 13.79 27.84
N LYS A 218 14.86 15.08 27.84
CA LYS A 218 14.33 16.09 26.97
C LYS A 218 15.04 15.95 25.63
N LEU A 219 14.38 15.26 24.72
CA LEU A 219 14.76 15.21 23.31
C LEU A 219 14.83 16.63 22.76
N GLU A 220 15.86 16.91 21.97
CA GLU A 220 15.99 18.18 21.28
C GLU A 220 15.08 18.18 20.05
N ALA A 221 14.50 19.33 19.72
CA ALA A 221 13.70 19.46 18.49
C ALA A 221 14.62 19.30 17.27
N ILE A 222 14.20 18.48 16.28
CA ILE A 222 14.91 18.35 15.00
C ILE A 222 14.96 19.71 14.29
N TYR A 223 13.86 20.46 14.38
CA TYR A 223 13.69 21.74 13.72
C TYR A 223 13.49 22.84 14.79
N PRO A 224 14.56 23.56 15.18
CA PRO A 224 14.46 24.60 16.20
C PRO A 224 13.60 25.80 15.73
N GLN A 225 13.50 26.00 14.42
CA GLN A 225 12.68 27.02 13.78
C GLN A 225 11.92 26.40 12.59
N PRO A 226 10.85 27.05 12.10
CA PRO A 226 10.20 26.67 10.86
C PRO A 226 11.21 26.58 9.71
N LEU A 227 11.07 25.54 8.88
CA LEU A 227 11.93 25.34 7.72
C LEU A 227 11.79 26.53 6.76
N LYS A 228 12.87 27.30 6.62
CA LYS A 228 12.94 28.40 5.66
C LYS A 228 13.07 27.82 4.25
N ILE A 229 12.41 28.46 3.30
CA ILE A 229 12.65 28.19 1.88
C ILE A 229 14.04 28.68 1.49
N SER A 230 14.69 27.99 0.55
CA SER A 230 15.98 28.44 0.03
C SER A 230 15.83 29.78 -0.70
N HIS A 231 16.88 30.60 -0.68
CA HIS A 231 16.88 31.91 -1.34
C HIS A 231 16.56 31.80 -2.84
N LEU A 232 17.11 30.78 -3.51
CA LEU A 232 16.84 30.51 -4.92
C LEU A 232 15.35 30.20 -5.18
N LYS A 233 14.74 29.36 -4.35
CA LYS A 233 13.32 29.03 -4.46
C LYS A 233 12.44 30.24 -4.19
N TYR A 234 12.80 31.06 -3.21
CA TYR A 234 12.07 32.30 -2.93
C TYR A 234 12.10 33.27 -4.13
N ARG A 235 13.29 33.48 -4.71
CA ARG A 235 13.44 34.33 -5.91
C ARG A 235 12.59 33.83 -7.07
N ASP A 236 12.61 32.52 -7.33
CA ASP A 236 11.82 31.90 -8.39
C ASP A 236 10.30 32.07 -8.17
N LEU A 237 9.82 31.87 -6.93
CA LEU A 237 8.42 32.11 -6.58
C LEU A 237 8.01 33.57 -6.80
N MET A 238 8.85 34.53 -6.43
CA MET A 238 8.58 35.96 -6.67
C MET A 238 8.48 36.26 -8.18
N GLN A 239 9.39 35.71 -8.98
CA GLN A 239 9.35 35.85 -10.45
C GLN A 239 8.08 35.24 -11.06
N LEU A 240 7.58 34.12 -10.52
CA LEU A 240 6.31 33.51 -10.97
C LEU A 240 5.10 34.40 -10.66
N CYS A 241 5.11 35.08 -9.51
CA CYS A 241 4.05 36.04 -9.15
C CYS A 241 4.05 37.25 -10.09
N GLU A 242 5.23 37.79 -10.43
CA GLU A 242 5.36 38.93 -11.34
C GLU A 242 4.92 38.60 -12.78
N LYS A 243 5.21 37.39 -13.28
CA LYS A 243 4.84 36.97 -14.64
C LYS A 243 3.33 36.79 -14.84
N LYS A 244 2.57 36.38 -13.82
CA LYS A 244 1.10 36.22 -13.94
C LYS A 244 0.34 37.53 -14.07
N ASN A 245 0.91 38.65 -13.63
CA ASN A 245 0.28 39.97 -13.75
C ASN A 245 0.29 40.53 -15.19
N TYR A 246 0.94 39.86 -16.14
CA TYR A 246 0.94 40.25 -17.56
C TYR A 246 -0.12 39.52 -18.41
N SER A 247 -0.88 38.55 -17.85
CA SER A 247 -1.92 37.83 -18.60
C SER A 247 -3.35 38.30 -18.33
N SER A 248 -3.56 39.31 -17.46
CA SER A 248 -4.87 39.93 -17.24
C SER A 248 -5.12 41.19 -18.09
N SER A 249 -4.23 41.47 -19.05
CA SER A 249 -4.34 42.60 -19.99
C SER A 249 -4.65 42.15 -21.42
N ILE A 250 -5.33 41.01 -21.58
CA ILE A 250 -5.92 40.61 -22.85
C ILE A 250 -7.42 40.42 -22.62
N CYS A 251 -8.16 41.26 -23.35
CA CYS A 251 -9.60 41.43 -23.47
C CYS A 251 -10.47 40.18 -23.33
#